data_AF-A0A0D2XD55-F1
#
_entry.id   AF-A0A0D2XD55-F1
#
_cell.length_a   1.000
_cell.length_b   1.000
_cell.length_c   1.000
_cell.angle_alpha   90.00
_cell.angle_beta   90.00
_cell.angle_gamma   90.00
#
_symmetry.space_group_name_H-M   'P 1'
#
loop_
_entity.id
_entity.type
_entity.pdbx_description
1 polymer ?
#
loop_
_entity_poly.entity_id
_entity_poly.type
_entity_poly.pdbx_seq_one_letter_code
_entity_poly.pdbx_strand_id
1 'polypeptide(L)'
;MRCLRALALLTGQTIGLDGLSKLNNPRAYSALVRSLELSLDDTERPSLTDSHWDEYYLRDMAERFCLMFILELANKYGASMLVKARFVEKWLAKQEWGDTPEERRQSFRDYMALKTNRIVEIVDRIKESRRGLRALERAGLMDKENSRRRIRELPDLIMEIEEEAGNLPLVEQQVTRTREHSAEEQRLRRQHREAMVLNDGTRPLAREDIIEREHTSPA
;
A
#
# COMPACT_ATOMS: atom_id res chain seq x y z
N MET A 1 14.39 -19.28 15.83
CA MET A 1 15.43 -18.23 15.93
C MET A 1 16.49 -18.23 14.83
N ARG A 2 17.20 -19.34 14.53
CA ARG A 2 18.27 -19.34 13.51
C ARG A 2 17.79 -18.90 12.12
N CYS A 3 16.61 -19.35 11.70
CA CYS A 3 16.05 -19.01 10.39
C CYS A 3 15.66 -17.53 10.25
N LEU A 4 15.08 -16.89 11.27
CA LEU A 4 14.71 -15.47 11.21
C LEU A 4 15.93 -14.54 11.32
N ARG A 5 16.94 -14.91 12.10
CA ARG A 5 18.21 -14.18 12.14
C ARG A 5 18.99 -14.35 10.83
N ALA A 6 19.00 -15.55 10.25
CA ALA A 6 19.57 -15.78 8.92
C ALA A 6 18.78 -15.01 7.86
N LEU A 7 17.45 -14.98 7.94
CA LEU A 7 16.62 -14.16 7.05
C LEU A 7 16.98 -12.69 7.22
N ALA A 8 17.07 -12.17 8.44
CA ALA A 8 17.45 -10.78 8.73
C ALA A 8 18.85 -10.43 8.24
N LEU A 9 19.81 -11.36 8.32
CA LEU A 9 21.15 -11.18 7.77
C LEU A 9 21.15 -11.22 6.24
N LEU A 10 20.41 -12.16 5.62
CA LEU A 10 20.30 -12.29 4.17
C LEU A 10 19.54 -11.12 3.55
N THR A 11 18.49 -10.65 4.21
CA THR A 11 17.76 -9.44 3.82
C THR A 11 18.55 -8.20 4.16
N GLY A 12 19.29 -8.19 5.28
CA GLY A 12 20.21 -7.12 5.71
C GLY A 12 21.34 -6.87 4.73
N GLN A 13 21.92 -7.94 4.19
CA GLN A 13 22.92 -7.90 3.12
C GLN A 13 22.31 -7.61 1.74
N THR A 14 20.98 -7.73 1.59
CA THR A 14 20.24 -7.43 0.35
C THR A 14 19.29 -6.23 0.51
N ILE A 15 19.47 -5.39 1.55
CA ILE A 15 18.82 -4.08 1.72
C ILE A 15 19.33 -3.23 0.57
N GLY A 16 18.61 -3.27 -0.54
CA GLY A 16 19.10 -2.79 -1.82
C GLY A 16 18.22 -3.25 -2.96
N LEU A 17 18.36 -4.49 -3.43
CA LEU A 17 18.00 -4.74 -4.83
C LEU A 17 17.19 -5.99 -5.17
N ASP A 18 17.03 -7.03 -4.31
CA ASP A 18 16.30 -8.23 -4.78
C ASP A 18 15.69 -9.17 -3.72
N GLY A 19 16.06 -9.06 -2.44
CA GLY A 19 15.51 -9.93 -1.39
C GLY A 19 14.07 -9.59 -1.01
N LEU A 20 13.77 -8.30 -0.87
CA LEU A 20 12.47 -7.82 -0.41
C LEU A 20 11.36 -8.01 -1.46
N SER A 21 11.69 -7.94 -2.75
CA SER A 21 10.76 -8.26 -3.85
C SER A 21 10.33 -9.73 -3.82
N LYS A 22 11.24 -10.65 -3.51
CA LYS A 22 10.92 -12.09 -3.35
C LYS A 22 9.97 -12.34 -2.18
N LEU A 23 10.02 -11.52 -1.14
CA LEU A 23 9.09 -11.57 0.00
C LEU A 23 7.75 -10.87 -0.27
N ASN A 24 7.60 -10.14 -1.38
CA ASN A 24 6.37 -9.44 -1.72
C ASN A 24 5.34 -10.37 -2.38
N ASN A 25 4.91 -11.40 -1.67
CA ASN A 25 3.92 -12.35 -2.17
C ASN A 25 2.97 -12.83 -1.05
N PRO A 26 1.75 -13.27 -1.36
CA PRO A 26 0.75 -13.62 -0.34
C PRO A 26 1.20 -14.69 0.66
N ARG A 27 2.04 -15.65 0.23
CA ARG A 27 2.54 -16.72 1.11
C ARG A 27 3.50 -16.18 2.15
N ALA A 28 4.39 -15.26 1.77
CA ALA A 28 5.34 -14.63 2.66
C ALA A 28 4.63 -13.76 3.72
N TYR A 29 3.69 -12.90 3.33
CA TYR A 29 2.87 -12.16 4.30
C TYR A 29 2.11 -13.10 5.24
N SER A 30 1.49 -14.15 4.70
CA SER A 30 0.78 -15.14 5.53
C SER A 30 1.70 -15.87 6.51
N ALA A 31 2.93 -16.20 6.10
CA ALA A 31 3.93 -16.83 6.97
C ALA A 31 4.41 -15.89 8.07
N LEU A 32 4.68 -14.61 7.74
CA LEU A 32 5.06 -13.59 8.72
C LEU A 32 3.94 -13.36 9.75
N VAL A 33 2.69 -13.17 9.29
CA VAL A 33 1.53 -13.01 10.17
C VAL A 33 1.29 -14.26 11.00
N ARG A 34 1.47 -15.46 10.43
CA ARG A 34 1.33 -16.71 11.19
C ARG A 34 2.43 -16.85 12.25
N SER A 35 3.66 -16.45 11.95
CA SER A 35 4.76 -16.44 12.92
C SER A 35 4.45 -15.51 14.09
N LEU A 36 3.89 -14.34 13.82
CA LEU A 36 3.42 -13.41 14.84
C LEU A 36 2.24 -13.97 15.64
N GLU A 37 1.27 -14.59 14.96
CA GLU A 37 0.13 -15.21 15.64
C GLU A 37 0.55 -16.32 16.60
N LEU A 38 1.56 -17.11 16.22
CA LEU A 38 2.12 -18.15 17.09
C LEU A 38 2.90 -17.56 18.28
N SER A 39 3.56 -16.40 18.12
CA SER A 39 4.31 -15.78 19.21
C SER A 39 3.45 -15.21 20.32
N LEU A 40 2.13 -15.07 20.10
CA LEU A 40 1.19 -14.60 21.13
C LEU A 40 1.10 -15.51 22.36
N ASP A 41 1.44 -16.78 22.19
CA ASP A 41 1.32 -17.80 23.24
C ASP A 41 2.69 -18.24 23.77
N ASP A 42 3.79 -17.71 23.22
CA ASP A 42 5.16 -18.05 23.60
C ASP A 42 5.60 -17.37 24.91
N THR A 43 5.07 -16.17 25.19
CA THR A 43 5.39 -15.37 26.38
C THR A 43 4.15 -14.64 26.90
N GLU A 44 4.16 -14.30 28.19
CA GLU A 44 3.15 -13.41 28.77
C GLU A 44 3.12 -12.08 27.99
N ARG A 45 1.92 -11.63 27.64
CA ARG A 45 1.75 -10.46 26.77
C ARG A 45 1.92 -9.21 27.63
N PRO A 46 2.66 -8.20 27.15
CA PRO A 46 2.74 -6.94 27.89
C PRO A 46 1.39 -6.23 27.80
N SER A 47 0.89 -5.79 28.95
CA SER A 47 -0.28 -4.92 29.00
C SER A 47 0.00 -3.62 28.23
N LEU A 48 -0.92 -3.24 27.35
CA LEU A 48 -0.84 -2.02 26.54
C LEU A 48 -1.71 -0.89 27.10
N THR A 49 -2.26 -1.05 28.30
CA THR A 49 -3.10 -0.03 28.94
C THR A 49 -2.30 1.14 29.48
N ASP A 50 -1.01 0.95 29.80
CA ASP A 50 -0.10 2.04 30.14
C ASP A 50 0.34 2.81 28.89
N SER A 51 -0.11 4.06 28.83
CA SER A 51 0.13 4.99 27.73
C SER A 51 1.58 5.50 27.68
N HIS A 52 2.29 5.53 28.81
CA HIS A 52 3.64 6.09 28.93
C HIS A 52 4.74 5.02 28.83
N TRP A 53 4.37 3.75 28.89
CA TRP A 53 5.30 2.62 28.80
C TRP A 53 5.40 2.07 27.39
N ASP A 54 6.58 2.16 26.76
CA ASP A 54 6.83 1.52 25.46
C ASP A 54 7.41 0.11 25.63
N GLU A 55 6.52 -0.88 25.58
CA GLU A 55 6.88 -2.29 25.72
C GLU A 55 7.66 -2.86 24.53
N TYR A 56 7.69 -2.17 23.38
CA TYR A 56 8.12 -2.74 22.11
C TYR A 56 9.52 -3.36 22.15
N TYR A 57 10.43 -2.78 22.95
CA TYR A 57 11.80 -3.27 23.08
C TYR A 57 11.93 -4.55 23.90
N LEU A 58 10.93 -4.87 24.73
CA LEU A 58 10.85 -6.09 25.53
C LEU A 58 10.26 -7.28 24.77
N ARG A 59 9.63 -7.04 23.62
CA ARG A 59 9.12 -8.12 22.74
C ARG A 59 10.24 -9.05 22.30
N ASP A 60 9.86 -10.31 22.07
CA ASP A 60 10.81 -11.33 21.60
C ASP A 60 11.48 -10.89 20.30
N MET A 61 12.74 -11.30 20.14
CA MET A 61 13.51 -10.97 18.95
C MET A 61 12.86 -11.49 17.66
N ALA A 62 12.23 -12.67 17.65
CA ALA A 62 11.54 -13.19 16.47
C ALA A 62 10.39 -12.29 16.04
N GLU A 63 9.60 -11.84 17.02
CA GLU A 63 8.48 -10.93 16.82
C GLU A 63 8.97 -9.60 16.26
N ARG A 64 10.00 -9.01 16.87
CA ARG A 64 10.62 -7.76 16.40
C ARG A 64 11.19 -7.88 14.98
N PHE A 65 11.72 -9.05 14.59
CA PHE A 65 12.15 -9.30 13.20
C PHE A 65 10.95 -9.41 12.26
N CYS A 66 9.88 -10.11 12.63
CA CYS A 66 8.68 -10.19 11.80
C CYS A 66 8.06 -8.80 11.58
N LEU A 67 7.97 -7.97 12.62
CA LEU A 67 7.49 -6.59 12.52
C LEU A 67 8.41 -5.72 11.67
N MET A 68 9.73 -5.89 11.76
CA MET A 68 10.69 -5.22 10.86
C MET A 68 10.40 -5.57 9.40
N PHE A 69 10.28 -6.85 9.06
CA PHE A 69 9.98 -7.28 7.69
C PHE A 69 8.66 -6.75 7.16
N ILE A 70 7.63 -6.79 8.00
CA ILE A 70 6.32 -6.28 7.66
C ILE A 70 6.37 -4.78 7.38
N LEU A 71 7.07 -4.01 8.22
CA LEU A 71 7.22 -2.57 8.02
C LEU A 71 7.96 -2.24 6.71
N GLU A 72 9.08 -2.91 6.44
CA GLU A 72 9.83 -2.73 5.18
C GLU A 72 8.97 -3.04 3.95
N LEU A 73 8.21 -4.15 4.01
CA LEU A 73 7.28 -4.54 2.95
C LEU A 73 6.14 -3.51 2.79
N ALA A 74 5.56 -3.05 3.89
CA ALA A 74 4.46 -2.08 3.88
C ALA A 74 4.93 -0.70 3.37
N ASN A 75 6.13 -0.27 3.75
CA ASN A 75 6.72 0.99 3.26
C ASN A 75 6.96 0.95 1.75
N LYS A 76 7.38 -0.20 1.20
CA LYS A 76 7.72 -0.32 -0.22
C LYS A 76 6.54 -0.64 -1.13
N TYR A 77 5.61 -1.49 -0.68
CA TYR A 77 4.52 -2.03 -1.51
C TYR A 77 3.12 -1.69 -1.00
N GLY A 78 3.01 -0.95 0.09
CA GLY A 78 1.75 -0.65 0.76
C GLY A 78 1.25 -1.77 1.66
N ALA A 79 0.23 -1.48 2.48
CA ALA A 79 -0.29 -2.42 3.47
C ALA A 79 -1.34 -3.40 2.93
N SER A 80 -1.71 -3.34 1.64
CA SER A 80 -2.84 -4.11 1.10
C SER A 80 -2.70 -5.63 1.31
N MET A 81 -1.52 -6.20 0.99
CA MET A 81 -1.25 -7.63 1.19
C MET A 81 -1.17 -8.01 2.67
N LEU A 82 -0.69 -7.11 3.53
CA LEU A 82 -0.66 -7.31 4.97
C LEU A 82 -2.08 -7.41 5.56
N VAL A 83 -2.98 -6.53 5.11
CA VAL A 83 -4.40 -6.57 5.48
C VAL A 83 -5.06 -7.84 4.96
N LYS A 84 -4.80 -8.24 3.70
CA LYS A 84 -5.28 -9.53 3.14
C LYS A 84 -4.80 -10.74 3.94
N ALA A 85 -3.57 -10.69 4.46
CA ALA A 85 -3.02 -11.73 5.34
C ALA A 85 -3.61 -11.75 6.76
N ARG A 86 -4.55 -10.82 7.06
CA ARG A 86 -5.26 -10.69 8.34
C ARG A 86 -4.35 -10.35 9.51
N PHE A 87 -3.33 -9.52 9.29
CA PHE A 87 -2.45 -9.05 10.37
C PHE A 87 -3.24 -8.41 11.52
N VAL A 88 -4.26 -7.62 11.19
CA VAL A 88 -5.10 -6.94 12.18
C VAL A 88 -5.83 -7.95 13.07
N GLU A 89 -6.54 -8.89 12.45
CA GLU A 89 -7.38 -9.86 13.18
C GLU A 89 -6.57 -10.96 13.87
N LYS A 90 -5.46 -11.39 13.28
CA LYS A 90 -4.67 -12.53 13.78
C LYS A 90 -3.66 -12.16 14.86
N TRP A 91 -3.17 -10.93 14.87
CA TRP A 91 -2.12 -10.52 15.80
C TRP A 91 -2.40 -9.18 16.48
N LEU A 92 -2.70 -8.12 15.73
CA LEU A 92 -2.82 -6.77 16.33
C LEU A 92 -3.98 -6.70 17.32
N ALA A 93 -5.15 -7.22 16.97
CA ALA A 93 -6.33 -7.18 17.84
C ALA A 93 -6.21 -8.10 19.08
N LYS A 94 -5.29 -9.06 19.05
CA LYS A 94 -5.10 -10.03 20.15
C LYS A 94 -4.11 -9.55 21.22
N GLN A 95 -3.51 -8.38 21.04
CA GLN A 95 -2.73 -7.74 22.10
C GLN A 95 -3.64 -7.29 23.26
N GLU A 96 -3.03 -7.07 24.42
CA GLU A 96 -3.71 -6.66 25.65
C GLU A 96 -4.04 -5.16 25.65
N TRP A 97 -5.00 -4.78 24.80
CA TRP A 97 -5.49 -3.40 24.73
C TRP A 97 -6.43 -3.01 25.88
N GLY A 98 -6.80 -3.95 26.76
CA GLY A 98 -7.81 -3.78 27.80
C GLY A 98 -8.95 -4.80 27.68
N ASP A 99 -9.79 -4.85 28.71
CA ASP A 99 -10.83 -5.88 28.88
C ASP A 99 -12.17 -5.44 28.28
N THR A 100 -12.44 -4.14 28.31
CA THR A 100 -13.69 -3.59 27.77
C THR A 100 -13.51 -3.03 26.37
N PRO A 101 -14.55 -3.07 25.49
CA PRO A 101 -14.48 -2.48 24.17
C PRO A 101 -14.11 -0.99 24.17
N GLU A 102 -14.52 -0.24 25.20
CA GLU A 102 -14.22 1.18 25.41
C GLU A 102 -12.74 1.38 25.74
N GLU A 103 -12.23 0.64 26.72
CA GLU A 103 -10.82 0.68 27.13
C GLU A 103 -9.91 0.29 25.97
N ARG A 104 -10.24 -0.79 25.24
CA ARG A 104 -9.48 -1.22 24.05
C ARG A 104 -9.32 -0.12 23.01
N ARG A 105 -10.39 0.63 22.73
CA ARG A 105 -10.37 1.75 21.79
C ARG A 105 -9.55 2.92 22.33
N GLN A 106 -9.68 3.22 23.62
CA GLN A 106 -8.96 4.32 24.25
C GLN A 106 -7.45 4.02 24.33
N SER A 107 -7.05 2.86 24.85
CA SER A 107 -5.65 2.45 24.92
C SER A 107 -5.02 2.31 23.53
N PHE A 108 -5.74 1.78 22.54
CA PHE A 108 -5.24 1.77 21.16
C PHE A 108 -5.02 3.19 20.62
N ARG A 109 -5.97 4.10 20.85
CA ARG A 109 -5.84 5.51 20.45
C ARG A 109 -4.64 6.19 21.12
N ASP A 110 -4.48 6.00 22.42
CA ASP A 110 -3.39 6.61 23.20
C ASP A 110 -2.03 6.03 22.79
N TYR A 111 -1.96 4.71 22.56
CA TYR A 111 -0.76 4.05 22.02
C TYR A 111 -0.37 4.67 20.67
N MET A 112 -1.32 4.84 19.75
CA MET A 112 -1.06 5.44 18.43
C MET A 112 -0.69 6.93 18.51
N ALA A 113 -1.08 7.64 19.56
CA ALA A 113 -0.81 9.08 19.72
C ALA A 113 0.54 9.35 20.41
N LEU A 114 0.94 8.46 21.34
CA LEU A 114 2.07 8.71 22.23
C LEU A 114 3.33 7.93 21.86
N LYS A 115 3.21 6.80 21.16
CA LYS A 115 4.35 5.91 20.83
C LYS A 115 4.82 6.14 19.40
N THR A 116 6.10 5.86 19.16
CA THR A 116 6.77 6.04 17.86
C THR A 116 7.56 4.80 17.45
N ASN A 117 7.01 3.62 17.78
CA ASN A 117 7.62 2.33 17.47
C ASN A 117 7.07 1.75 16.15
N ARG A 118 7.67 0.64 15.69
CA ARG A 118 7.30 0.01 14.41
C ARG A 118 5.83 -0.42 14.32
N ILE A 119 5.17 -0.72 15.44
CA ILE A 119 3.76 -1.10 15.43
C ILE A 119 2.91 0.11 15.00
N VAL A 120 3.20 1.30 15.54
CA VAL A 120 2.54 2.55 15.15
C VAL A 120 2.75 2.82 13.67
N GLU A 121 3.99 2.73 13.19
CA GLU A 121 4.30 2.94 11.76
C GLU A 121 3.56 1.96 10.84
N ILE A 122 3.51 0.67 11.18
CA ILE A 122 2.76 -0.34 10.41
C ILE A 122 1.27 0.00 10.39
N VAL A 123 0.71 0.38 11.55
CA VAL A 123 -0.70 0.74 11.67
C VAL A 123 -1.03 1.99 10.85
N ASP A 124 -0.13 2.96 10.79
CA ASP A 124 -0.32 4.14 9.95
C ASP A 124 -0.35 3.78 8.46
N ARG A 125 0.50 2.87 8.00
CA ARG A 125 0.40 2.29 6.63
C ARG A 125 -0.93 1.58 6.39
N ILE A 126 -1.47 0.89 7.41
CA ILE A 126 -2.78 0.23 7.29
C ILE A 126 -3.91 1.27 7.13
N LYS A 127 -3.84 2.39 7.88
CA LYS A 127 -4.85 3.48 7.84
C LYS A 127 -4.90 4.20 6.48
N GLU A 128 -3.86 4.12 5.67
CA GLU A 128 -3.83 4.68 4.30
C GLU A 128 -4.78 3.95 3.33
N SER A 129 -5.37 2.81 3.72
CA SER A 129 -6.27 2.02 2.87
C SER A 129 -7.68 1.88 3.46
N ARG A 130 -8.70 1.90 2.58
CA ARG A 130 -10.10 1.66 2.97
C ARG A 130 -10.27 0.27 3.60
N ARG A 131 -9.60 -0.75 3.07
CA ARG A 131 -9.62 -2.12 3.61
C ARG A 131 -8.97 -2.20 5.00
N GLY A 132 -7.86 -1.51 5.19
CA GLY A 132 -7.18 -1.43 6.49
C GLY A 132 -8.03 -0.75 7.56
N LEU A 133 -8.66 0.39 7.24
CA LEU A 133 -9.58 1.07 8.15
C LEU A 133 -10.78 0.18 8.53
N ARG A 134 -11.36 -0.54 7.57
CA ARG A 134 -12.43 -1.52 7.85
C ARG A 134 -11.95 -2.72 8.67
N ALA A 135 -10.70 -3.14 8.51
CA ALA A 135 -10.14 -4.22 9.32
C ALA A 135 -9.98 -3.78 10.78
N LEU A 136 -9.49 -2.55 11.01
CA LEU A 136 -9.40 -1.95 12.35
C LEU A 136 -10.78 -1.76 13.01
N GLU A 137 -11.79 -1.32 12.24
CA GLU A 137 -13.18 -1.21 12.70
C GLU A 137 -13.74 -2.58 13.12
N ARG A 138 -13.63 -3.59 12.25
CA ARG A 138 -14.14 -4.95 12.53
C ARG A 138 -13.44 -5.62 13.71
N ALA A 139 -12.17 -5.28 13.94
CA ALA A 139 -11.40 -5.79 15.07
C ALA A 139 -11.68 -5.05 16.40
N GLY A 140 -12.53 -4.01 16.38
CA GLY A 140 -12.87 -3.23 17.57
C GLY A 140 -11.78 -2.31 18.07
N LEU A 141 -10.75 -2.04 17.25
CA LEU A 141 -9.65 -1.11 17.58
C LEU A 141 -10.00 0.34 17.22
N MET A 142 -11.00 0.53 16.36
CA MET A 142 -11.51 1.83 15.94
C MET A 142 -13.03 1.80 15.89
N ASP A 143 -13.68 2.89 16.23
CA ASP A 143 -15.13 3.03 16.11
C ASP A 143 -15.57 3.34 14.66
N LYS A 144 -16.86 3.12 14.42
CA LYS A 144 -17.48 3.30 13.09
C LYS A 144 -17.44 4.75 12.62
N GLU A 145 -17.48 5.71 13.53
CA GLU A 145 -17.51 7.12 13.16
C GLU A 145 -16.13 7.59 12.71
N ASN A 146 -15.09 7.31 13.50
CA ASN A 146 -13.72 7.64 13.16
C ASN A 146 -13.23 6.92 11.90
N SER A 147 -13.57 5.64 11.72
CA SER A 147 -13.25 4.91 10.49
C SER A 147 -13.92 5.53 9.26
N ARG A 148 -15.21 5.87 9.33
CA ARG A 148 -15.94 6.53 8.23
C ARG A 148 -15.39 7.91 7.91
N ARG A 149 -15.06 8.72 8.92
CA ARG A 149 -14.43 10.04 8.73
C ARG A 149 -13.12 9.89 7.96
N ARG A 150 -12.22 9.01 8.41
CA ARG A 150 -10.95 8.75 7.72
C ARG A 150 -11.13 8.20 6.30
N ILE A 151 -12.10 7.30 6.08
CA ILE A 151 -12.39 6.76 4.74
C ILE A 151 -12.80 7.87 3.76
N ARG A 152 -13.52 8.91 4.22
CA ARG A 152 -13.91 10.06 3.39
C ARG A 152 -12.76 11.02 3.10
N GLU A 153 -11.76 11.06 3.98
CA GLU A 153 -10.56 11.89 3.84
C GLU A 153 -9.51 11.23 2.93
N LEU A 154 -9.60 9.92 2.68
CA LEU A 154 -8.70 9.22 1.77
C LEU A 154 -8.88 9.74 0.33
N PRO A 155 -7.78 10.04 -0.39
CA PRO A 155 -7.84 10.43 -1.79
C PRO A 155 -8.60 9.41 -2.64
N ASP A 156 -9.53 9.86 -3.49
CA ASP A 156 -10.37 9.00 -4.33
C ASP A 156 -9.58 8.05 -5.25
N LEU A 157 -8.29 8.34 -5.49
CA LEU A 157 -7.39 7.55 -6.31
C LEU A 157 -6.97 6.21 -5.68
N ILE A 158 -7.17 6.00 -4.36
CA ILE A 158 -6.93 4.69 -3.70
C ILE A 158 -8.15 3.78 -3.91
N MET A 159 -8.52 3.59 -5.18
CA MET A 159 -9.39 2.51 -5.60
C MET A 159 -8.50 1.25 -5.68
N GLU A 160 -8.37 0.52 -4.57
CA GLU A 160 -7.84 -0.83 -4.62
C GLU A 160 -8.76 -1.64 -5.55
N ILE A 161 -8.31 -1.86 -6.78
CA ILE A 161 -9.01 -2.69 -7.76
C ILE A 161 -9.31 -4.02 -7.07
N GLU A 162 -10.60 -4.33 -6.98
CA GLU A 162 -11.11 -5.60 -6.48
C GLU A 162 -10.71 -6.70 -7.47
N GLU A 163 -9.50 -7.25 -7.33
CA GLU A 163 -9.19 -8.57 -7.87
C GLU A 163 -9.90 -9.63 -7.01
N GLU A 164 -11.22 -9.72 -7.22
CA GLU A 164 -12.05 -10.84 -6.82
C GLU A 164 -12.87 -11.29 -8.04
N ALA A 165 -12.18 -11.67 -9.11
CA ALA A 165 -12.74 -12.43 -10.24
C ALA A 165 -11.61 -13.24 -10.89
N GLY A 166 -11.84 -14.54 -11.09
CA GLY A 166 -10.81 -15.53 -11.38
C GLY A 166 -10.06 -15.36 -12.71
N ASN A 167 -8.91 -16.06 -12.78
CA ASN A 167 -8.15 -16.46 -13.97
C ASN A 167 -8.43 -15.69 -15.28
N LEU A 168 -7.67 -14.62 -15.52
CA LEU A 168 -7.32 -14.21 -16.88
C LEU A 168 -5.83 -13.77 -16.91
N PRO A 169 -5.08 -14.10 -17.98
CA PRO A 169 -3.66 -13.80 -18.05
C PRO A 169 -3.41 -12.30 -18.24
N LEU A 170 -2.28 -11.83 -17.70
CA LEU A 170 -1.76 -10.48 -17.88
C LEU A 170 -1.83 -10.04 -19.34
N VAL A 171 -2.64 -9.03 -19.63
CA VAL A 171 -2.52 -8.21 -20.84
C VAL A 171 -1.92 -6.88 -20.44
N GLU A 172 -0.88 -6.51 -21.17
CA GLU A 172 -0.02 -5.36 -20.97
C GLU A 172 -0.79 -4.06 -20.68
N GLN A 173 -0.22 -3.27 -19.77
CA GLN A 173 -0.62 -1.91 -19.45
C GLN A 173 -0.72 -1.06 -20.73
N GLN A 174 -1.93 -0.86 -21.23
CA GLN A 174 -2.25 0.35 -21.96
C GLN A 174 -2.35 1.49 -20.94
N VAL A 175 -1.40 2.41 -21.02
CA VAL A 175 -1.44 3.70 -20.35
C VAL A 175 -2.71 4.43 -20.76
N THR A 176 -3.72 4.43 -19.88
CA THR A 176 -4.92 5.25 -20.04
C THR A 176 -4.52 6.72 -19.86
N ARG A 177 -4.21 7.39 -20.98
CA ARG A 177 -4.05 8.85 -21.01
C ARG A 177 -5.39 9.49 -20.64
N THR A 178 -5.50 10.01 -19.43
CA THR A 178 -6.59 10.90 -19.03
C THR A 178 -6.56 12.14 -19.92
N ARG A 179 -7.64 12.30 -20.69
CA ARG A 179 -7.81 13.28 -21.75
C ARG A 179 -8.80 14.32 -21.26
N GLU A 180 -8.29 15.38 -20.63
CA GLU A 180 -9.07 16.60 -20.41
C GLU A 180 -8.68 17.61 -21.49
N HIS A 181 -9.39 17.59 -22.63
CA HIS A 181 -9.28 18.62 -23.66
C HIS A 181 -10.61 19.36 -23.74
N SER A 182 -10.61 20.63 -23.34
CA SER A 182 -11.76 21.54 -23.46
C SER A 182 -12.29 21.56 -24.91
N ALA A 183 -13.60 21.77 -25.09
CA ALA A 183 -14.25 21.85 -26.40
C ALA A 183 -13.63 22.94 -27.31
N GLU A 184 -13.03 23.97 -26.70
CA GLU A 184 -12.31 25.05 -27.38
C GLU A 184 -10.95 24.59 -27.93
N GLU A 185 -10.24 23.72 -27.20
CA GLU A 185 -8.97 23.13 -27.63
C GLU A 185 -9.15 22.13 -28.78
N GLN A 186 -10.27 21.39 -28.80
CA GLN A 186 -10.63 20.53 -29.93
C GLN A 186 -10.95 21.32 -31.20
N ARG A 187 -11.50 22.55 -31.08
CA ARG A 187 -11.73 23.44 -32.23
C ARG A 187 -10.41 23.98 -32.79
N LEU A 188 -9.48 24.38 -31.93
CA LEU A 188 -8.14 24.85 -32.34
C LEU A 188 -7.38 23.77 -33.13
N ARG A 189 -7.44 22.51 -32.66
CA ARG A 189 -6.77 21.36 -33.32
C ARG A 189 -7.38 20.99 -34.67
N ARG A 190 -8.68 21.24 -34.87
CA ARG A 190 -9.36 21.02 -36.17
C ARG A 190 -8.97 22.09 -37.20
N GLN A 191 -8.70 23.32 -36.78
CA GLN A 191 -8.20 24.37 -37.69
C GLN A 191 -6.73 24.15 -38.13
N HIS A 192 -5.93 23.42 -37.35
CA HIS A 192 -4.46 23.38 -37.50
C HIS A 192 -3.89 22.11 -38.13
N ARG A 193 -4.70 21.24 -38.77
CA ARG A 193 -4.17 19.98 -39.32
C ARG A 193 -4.68 19.69 -40.72
N GLU A 194 -4.18 20.46 -41.67
CA GLU A 194 -4.22 20.10 -43.08
C GLU A 194 -2.78 20.12 -43.61
N ALA A 195 -2.21 18.93 -43.80
CA ALA A 195 -0.97 18.73 -44.55
C ALA A 195 -1.35 18.21 -45.93
N MET A 196 -0.77 18.80 -46.98
CA MET A 196 -1.00 18.32 -48.34
C MET A 196 0.09 17.31 -48.66
N VAL A 197 -0.33 16.12 -49.14
CA VAL A 197 0.58 15.03 -49.48
C VAL A 197 0.51 14.81 -50.99
N LEU A 198 1.64 14.97 -51.68
CA LEU A 198 1.74 14.81 -53.13
C LEU A 198 2.67 13.63 -53.43
N ASN A 199 2.08 12.48 -53.75
CA ASN A 199 2.81 11.27 -54.12
C ASN A 199 2.35 10.82 -55.52
N ASP A 200 3.30 10.46 -56.37
CA ASP A 200 3.06 10.08 -57.78
C ASP A 200 2.61 8.62 -57.96
N GLY A 201 2.42 7.89 -56.86
CA GLY A 201 1.89 6.53 -56.82
C GLY A 201 2.93 5.42 -57.09
N THR A 202 4.20 5.76 -57.31
CA THR A 202 5.22 4.77 -57.70
C THR A 202 6.02 4.20 -56.53
N ARG A 203 5.90 4.79 -55.33
CA ARG A 203 6.59 4.36 -54.11
C ARG A 203 5.77 4.61 -52.84
N PRO A 204 5.98 3.84 -51.75
CA PRO A 204 5.32 4.05 -50.46
C PRO A 204 5.61 5.45 -49.91
N LEU A 205 4.61 6.06 -49.26
CA LEU A 205 4.65 7.43 -48.74
C LEU A 205 5.86 7.65 -47.82
N ALA A 206 6.73 8.58 -48.21
CA ALA A 206 7.90 8.99 -47.44
C ALA A 206 7.66 10.38 -46.81
N ARG A 207 8.43 10.70 -45.76
CA ARG A 207 8.30 11.97 -45.01
C ARG A 207 8.49 13.21 -45.90
N GLU A 208 9.25 13.07 -46.98
CA GLU A 208 9.51 14.10 -47.99
C GLU A 208 8.30 14.42 -48.89
N ASP A 209 7.29 13.55 -48.94
CA ASP A 209 6.07 13.75 -49.74
C ASP A 209 5.02 14.63 -48.99
N ILE A 210 5.33 15.08 -47.76
CA ILE A 210 4.43 15.79 -46.86
C ILE A 210 4.81 17.28 -46.79
N ILE A 211 3.91 18.16 -47.22
CA ILE A 211 4.09 19.61 -47.16
C ILE A 211 3.23 20.16 -46.02
N GLU A 212 3.90 20.72 -45.01
CA GLU A 212 3.27 21.35 -43.84
C GLU A 212 3.29 22.89 -44.01
N ARG A 213 2.21 23.58 -43.62
CA ARG A 213 2.17 25.05 -43.59
C ARG A 213 2.96 25.56 -42.38
N GLU A 214 3.98 26.38 -42.60
CA GLU A 214 4.67 27.06 -41.51
C GLU A 214 3.77 28.14 -40.87
N HIS A 215 3.61 28.08 -39.55
CA HIS A 215 2.88 29.06 -38.77
C HIS A 215 3.86 30.09 -38.21
N THR A 216 4.09 31.18 -38.94
CA THR A 216 4.63 32.41 -38.34
C THR A 216 3.50 33.10 -37.58
N SER A 217 3.53 33.00 -36.25
CA SER A 217 2.70 33.85 -35.38
C SER A 217 3.31 35.26 -35.36
N PRO A 218 2.58 36.33 -35.71
CA PRO A 218 3.04 37.69 -35.47
C PRO A 218 2.95 38.00 -33.97
N ALA A 219 3.93 38.77 -33.47
CA ALA A 219 4.00 39.27 -32.11
C ALA A 219 2.97 40.37 -31.83
#